data_AF-A0A962EMF6-F1
#
_entry.id   AF-A0A962EMF6-F1
#
_cell.length_a   1.000
_cell.length_b   1.000
_cell.length_c   1.000
_cell.angle_alpha   90.00
_cell.angle_beta   90.00
_cell.angle_gamma   90.00
#
_symmetry.space_group_name_H-M   'P 1'
#
loop_
_entity.id
_entity.type
_entity.pdbx_description
1 polymer ?
#
loop_
_entity_poly.entity_id
_entity_poly.type
_entity_poly.pdbx_seq_one_letter_code
_entity_poly.pdbx_strand_id
1 'polypeptide(L)' 'RVDSSHSKKTGGTGLGLAIVKHVMQRHQTRLKIESEPGKGSTFSCLFPEARVIVHPSV' A
#
# COMPACT_ATOMS: atom_id res chain seq x y z
N ARG A 1 -6.00 -17.83 -4.88
CA ARG A 1 -6.35 -17.27 -6.21
C ARG A 1 -7.59 -16.40 -5.99
N VAL A 2 -7.51 -15.09 -6.23
CA VAL A 2 -8.66 -14.17 -6.10
C VAL A 2 -9.36 -14.13 -7.45
N ASP A 3 -10.61 -14.56 -7.51
CA ASP A 3 -11.40 -14.51 -8.73
C ASP A 3 -11.84 -13.07 -9.02
N SER A 4 -11.33 -12.54 -10.13
CA SER A 4 -11.44 -11.14 -10.55
C SER A 4 -12.84 -10.73 -11.04
N SER A 5 -13.79 -11.67 -11.07
CA SER A 5 -15.08 -11.52 -11.78
C SER A 5 -16.18 -10.86 -10.94
N HIS A 6 -16.09 -10.90 -9.60
CA HIS A 6 -17.17 -10.39 -8.72
C HIS A 6 -16.88 -9.07 -7.98
N SER A 7 -15.65 -8.56 -7.97
CA SER A 7 -15.28 -7.35 -7.19
C SER A 7 -15.81 -6.02 -7.73
N LYS A 8 -16.37 -5.98 -8.95
CA LYS A 8 -16.84 -4.71 -9.55
C LYS A 8 -18.26 -4.30 -9.15
N LYS A 9 -19.12 -5.24 -8.69
CA LYS A 9 -20.54 -4.95 -8.38
C LYS A 9 -20.84 -4.68 -6.90
N THR A 10 -20.01 -5.15 -5.97
CA THR A 10 -20.26 -5.07 -4.50
C THR A 10 -19.15 -4.36 -3.72
N GLY A 11 -18.25 -3.67 -4.40
CA GLY A 11 -16.99 -3.24 -3.81
C GLY A 11 -16.00 -4.42 -3.72
N GLY A 12 -14.70 -4.11 -3.77
CA GLY A 12 -13.67 -5.14 -3.68
C GLY A 12 -13.72 -5.88 -2.35
N THR A 13 -13.11 -7.07 -2.27
CA THR A 13 -13.05 -7.90 -1.06
C THR A 13 -12.23 -7.30 0.10
N GLY A 14 -11.73 -6.07 -0.03
CA GLY A 14 -10.86 -5.41 0.95
C GLY A 14 -9.44 -5.99 1.05
N LEU A 15 -9.11 -7.02 0.25
CA LEU A 15 -7.84 -7.73 0.37
C LEU A 15 -6.61 -6.92 -0.06
N GLY A 16 -6.77 -5.95 -0.96
CA GLY A 16 -5.64 -5.20 -1.54
C GLY A 16 -4.76 -4.53 -0.49
N LEU A 17 -5.34 -3.62 0.31
CA LEU A 17 -4.59 -2.94 1.36
C LEU A 17 -4.24 -3.85 2.54
N ALA A 18 -5.01 -4.91 2.78
CA ALA A 18 -4.67 -5.91 3.80
C ALA A 18 -3.35 -6.63 3.46
N ILE A 19 -3.17 -7.04 2.19
CA ILE A 19 -1.93 -7.63 1.70
C ILE A 19 -0.78 -6.62 1.81
N VAL A 20 -0.99 -5.38 1.36
CA VAL A 20 0.02 -4.31 1.43
C VAL A 20 0.46 -4.08 2.88
N LYS A 21 -0.48 -3.93 3.82
CA LYS A 21 -0.18 -3.74 5.25
C LYS A 21 0.65 -4.89 5.81
N HIS A 22 0.32 -6.14 5.48
CA HIS A 22 1.05 -7.31 5.95
C HIS A 22 2.50 -7.33 5.45
N VAL A 23 2.72 -7.06 4.16
CA VAL A 23 4.07 -6.95 3.59
C VAL A 23 4.83 -5.80 4.25
N MET A 24 4.22 -4.63 4.34
CA MET A 24 4.79 -3.42 4.93
C MET A 24 5.23 -3.59 6.39
N GLN A 25 4.45 -4.31 7.20
CA GLN A 25 4.80 -4.62 8.59
C GLN A 25 6.09 -5.42 8.69
N ARG A 26 6.33 -6.38 7.77
CA ARG A 26 7.58 -7.15 7.73
C ARG A 26 8.80 -6.31 7.37
N HIS A 27 8.59 -5.24 6.61
CA HIS A 27 9.63 -4.27 6.25
C HIS A 27 9.76 -3.13 7.28
N GLN A 28 9.11 -3.24 8.45
CA GLN A 28 9.14 -2.21 9.51
C GLN A 28 8.73 -0.82 9.00
N THR A 29 7.83 -0.79 8.02
CA THR A 29 7.34 0.46 7.44
C THR A 29 6.05 0.92 8.08
N ARG A 30 5.75 2.20 7.91
CA ARG A 30 4.46 2.79 8.29
C ARG A 30 3.66 3.14 7.04
N LEU A 31 2.41 2.68 6.98
CA LEU A 31 1.47 3.08 5.94
C LEU A 31 0.79 4.39 6.36
N LYS A 32 0.95 5.43 5.55
CA LYS A 32 0.25 6.72 5.67
C LYS A 32 -0.82 6.78 4.58
N ILE A 33 -2.01 7.23 4.94
CA ILE A 33 -3.13 7.36 4.00
C ILE A 33 -3.71 8.76 4.17
N GLU A 34 -3.79 9.48 3.06
CA GLU A 34 -4.38 10.81 2.97
C GLU A 34 -5.48 10.76 1.91
N SER A 35 -6.68 11.21 2.23
CA SER A 35 -7.83 11.12 1.34
C SER A 35 -8.68 12.37 1.47
N GLU A 36 -9.12 12.90 0.33
CA GLU A 36 -10.02 14.03 0.29
C GLU A 36 -11.15 13.75 -0.74
N PRO A 37 -12.42 13.89 -0.35
CA PRO A 37 -13.55 13.71 -1.26
C PRO A 37 -13.40 14.58 -2.52
N GLY A 38 -13.56 13.97 -3.69
CA GLY A 38 -13.43 14.67 -4.98
C GLY A 38 -12.00 14.94 -5.45
N LYS A 39 -10.96 14.74 -4.61
CA LYS A 39 -9.54 14.87 -5.02
C LYS A 39 -8.81 13.53 -5.11
N GLY A 40 -9.36 12.49 -4.50
CA GLY A 40 -8.79 11.14 -4.53
C GLY A 40 -8.07 10.78 -3.23
N SER A 41 -7.13 9.86 -3.32
CA SER A 41 -6.41 9.34 -2.15
C SER A 41 -4.96 9.04 -2.47
N THR A 42 -4.09 9.37 -1.52
CA THR A 42 -2.65 9.13 -1.56
C THR A 42 -2.29 8.12 -0.48
N PHE A 43 -1.61 7.06 -0.87
CA PHE A 43 -1.10 6.02 0.02
C PHE A 43 0.42 6.07 -0.04
N SER A 44 1.08 6.20 1.12
CA SER A 44 2.53 6.33 1.21
C SER A 44 3.12 5.28 2.14
N CYS A 45 4.23 4.69 1.70
CA CYS A 45 5.02 3.75 2.47
C CYS A 45 6.23 4.48 3.05
N LEU A 46 6.25 4.65 4.37
CA LEU A 46 7.35 5.29 5.07
C LEU A 46 8.31 4.22 5.56
N PHE A 47 9.47 4.14 4.92
CA PHE A 47 10.56 3.26 5.34
C PHE A 47 11.46 3.97 6.35
N PRO A 48 11.94 3.27 7.39
CA PRO A 48 12.96 3.83 8.26
C PRO A 48 14.27 4.01 7.49
N GLU A 49 15.06 5.01 7.87
CA GLU A 49 16.33 5.34 7.19
C GLU A 49 17.28 4.13 7.09
N ALA A 50 17.32 3.29 8.13
CA ALA A 50 18.11 2.06 8.16
C ALA A 50 17.74 1.04 7.06
N ARG A 51 16.62 1.21 6.36
CA ARG A 51 16.17 0.35 5.25
C ARG A 51 16.40 0.99 3.87
N VAL A 52 16.92 2.21 3.81
CA VAL A 52 17.20 2.91 2.57
C VAL A 52 18.59 2.49 2.07
N ILE A 53 18.63 1.84 0.92
CA ILE A 53 19.90 1.54 0.24
C ILE A 53 20.13 2.67 -0.76
N VAL A 54 21.08 3.55 -0.46
CA VAL A 54 21.54 4.54 -1.43
C VAL A 54 22.43 3.80 -2.42
N HIS A 55 21.93 3.58 -3.63
CA HIS A 55 22.81 3.16 -4.71
C HIS A 55 23.62 4.40 -5.13
N PRO A 56 24.97 4.37 -5.07
CA PRO A 56 25.75 5.47 -5.59
C PRO A 56 25.46 5.59 -7.08
N SER A 57 24.95 6.75 -7.49
CA SER A 57 24.79 7.07 -8.90
C SER A 57 26.19 7.07 -9.52
N VAL A 58 26.46 6.08 -10.36
CA VAL A 58 27.65 6.03 -11.23
C VAL A 58 27.50 7.07 -12.32
#